data_AF-T0CHU6-F1
#
_entry.id   AF-T0CHU6-F1
#
_cell.length_a   1.000
_cell.length_b   1.000
_cell.length_c   1.000
_cell.angle_alpha   90.00
_cell.angle_beta   90.00
_cell.angle_gamma   90.00
#
_symmetry.space_group_name_H-M   'P 1'
#
loop_
_entity.id
_entity.type
_entity.pdbx_description
1 polymer ?
#
loop_
_entity_poly.entity_id
_entity_poly.type
_entity_poly.pdbx_seq_one_letter_code
_entity_poly.pdbx_strand_id
1 'polypeptide(L)'
;MKYLLLLLLSTSVFAAKFNVKSDPSDCDVYVIDKNGKRVSLGKTPYEADVETMQTNYGANGPIQIEVFKPGFEPYSLSVPILAKSDIDISANLKVEKNIELAQDFDFLVGDLFDVLRLMRGKNFDLAFAKLEKLEVKFPHFSIIHEMKGSISYLKKDFKNSLAFYRKAFGINPKNREAYKMKIYLEKKFNVSKNEGGK
;
A
#
# COMPACT_ATOMS: atom_id res chain seq x y z
N MET A 1 -31.72 -20.93 -69.02
CA MET A 1 -30.37 -20.67 -68.47
C MET A 1 -30.50 -20.41 -66.98
N LYS A 2 -30.10 -21.37 -66.13
CA LYS A 2 -30.11 -21.25 -64.67
C LYS A 2 -28.68 -20.90 -64.24
N TYR A 3 -28.47 -19.68 -63.72
CA TYR A 3 -27.22 -19.28 -63.10
C TYR A 3 -27.22 -19.75 -61.64
N LEU A 4 -26.31 -20.66 -61.31
CA LEU A 4 -26.06 -21.12 -59.95
C LEU A 4 -25.06 -20.13 -59.31
N LEU A 5 -25.57 -19.27 -58.43
CA LEU A 5 -24.77 -18.32 -57.66
C LEU A 5 -24.12 -19.08 -56.49
N LEU A 6 -22.80 -19.28 -56.54
CA LEU A 6 -22.04 -19.91 -55.46
C LEU A 6 -21.78 -18.85 -54.38
N LEU A 7 -22.52 -18.93 -53.26
CA LEU A 7 -22.33 -18.06 -52.10
C LEU A 7 -21.17 -18.61 -51.25
N LEU A 8 -19.99 -18.00 -51.36
CA LEU A 8 -18.86 -18.26 -50.47
C LEU A 8 -19.15 -17.65 -49.09
N LEU A 9 -19.70 -18.47 -48.19
CA LEU A 9 -19.76 -18.17 -46.76
C LEU A 9 -18.33 -18.22 -46.21
N SER A 10 -17.70 -17.05 -46.05
CA SER A 10 -16.50 -16.92 -45.23
C SER A 10 -16.88 -17.19 -43.78
N THR A 11 -16.63 -18.41 -43.30
CA THR A 11 -16.71 -18.73 -41.88
C THR A 11 -15.60 -17.98 -41.17
N SER A 12 -15.91 -16.79 -40.62
CA SER A 12 -15.09 -16.17 -39.60
C SER A 12 -15.12 -17.10 -38.39
N VAL A 13 -14.13 -17.97 -38.29
CA VAL A 13 -13.89 -18.77 -37.09
C VAL A 13 -13.58 -17.77 -35.98
N PHE A 14 -14.56 -17.48 -35.12
CA PHE A 14 -14.33 -16.72 -33.90
C PHE A 14 -13.45 -17.58 -32.99
N ALA A 15 -12.14 -17.33 -33.01
CA ALA A 15 -11.21 -17.87 -32.04
C ALA A 15 -11.40 -17.11 -30.72
N ALA A 16 -11.73 -17.84 -29.66
CA ALA A 16 -11.86 -17.26 -28.33
C ALA A 16 -10.52 -16.65 -27.88
N LYS A 17 -10.57 -15.47 -27.27
CA LYS A 17 -9.42 -14.66 -26.87
C LYS A 17 -9.12 -14.81 -25.38
N PHE A 18 -7.83 -14.84 -25.06
CA PHE A 18 -7.30 -14.77 -23.71
C PHE A 18 -6.59 -13.42 -23.55
N ASN A 19 -7.15 -12.54 -22.74
CA ASN A 19 -6.67 -11.19 -22.54
C ASN A 19 -6.28 -10.97 -21.09
N VAL A 20 -5.11 -10.39 -20.85
CA VAL A 20 -4.65 -9.99 -19.52
C VAL A 20 -4.29 -8.52 -19.53
N LYS A 21 -4.99 -7.75 -18.71
CA LYS A 21 -4.72 -6.33 -18.45
C LYS A 21 -4.30 -6.17 -16.99
N SER A 22 -3.52 -5.13 -16.71
CA SER A 22 -3.14 -4.82 -15.34
C SER A 22 -3.03 -3.34 -15.06
N ASP A 23 -3.18 -3.00 -13.78
CA ASP A 23 -2.77 -1.74 -13.18
C ASP A 23 -1.74 -2.04 -12.07
N PRO A 24 -0.47 -1.60 -12.20
CA PRO A 24 0.08 -0.79 -13.29
C PRO A 24 0.21 -1.59 -14.60
N SER A 25 0.43 -0.89 -15.73
CA SER A 25 0.70 -1.51 -17.04
C SER A 25 2.13 -2.08 -17.13
N ASP A 26 2.43 -2.82 -18.21
CA ASP A 26 3.77 -3.40 -18.46
C ASP A 26 4.21 -4.37 -17.35
N CYS A 27 3.28 -5.18 -16.83
CA CYS A 27 3.57 -6.24 -15.87
C CYS A 27 3.94 -7.52 -16.61
N ASP A 28 4.89 -8.28 -16.07
CA ASP A 28 5.23 -9.60 -16.58
C ASP A 28 4.09 -10.58 -16.27
N VAL A 29 3.71 -11.38 -17.26
CA VAL A 29 2.66 -12.40 -17.15
C VAL A 29 3.27 -13.78 -17.24
N TYR A 30 2.96 -14.65 -16.28
CA TYR A 30 3.44 -16.02 -16.20
C TYR A 30 2.28 -17.00 -16.13
N VAL A 31 2.49 -18.19 -16.68
CA VAL A 31 1.77 -19.40 -16.30
C VAL A 31 2.60 -20.15 -15.29
N ILE A 32 1.98 -20.61 -14.20
CA ILE A 32 2.59 -21.57 -13.28
C ILE A 32 2.22 -22.97 -13.77
N ASP A 33 3.23 -23.74 -14.19
CA ASP A 33 3.01 -25.11 -14.65
C ASP A 33 2.65 -26.06 -13.49
N LYS A 34 2.29 -27.30 -13.82
CA LYS A 34 1.95 -28.36 -12.85
C LYS A 34 3.07 -28.69 -11.84
N ASN A 35 4.31 -28.26 -12.10
CA ASN A 35 5.46 -28.47 -11.22
C ASN A 35 5.79 -27.19 -10.40
N GLY A 36 4.99 -26.14 -10.52
CA GLY A 36 5.23 -24.85 -9.86
C GLY A 36 6.23 -23.95 -10.58
N LYS A 37 6.65 -24.28 -11.81
CA LYS A 37 7.62 -23.48 -12.58
C LYS A 37 6.90 -22.34 -13.29
N ARG A 38 7.46 -21.13 -13.17
CA ARG A 38 7.04 -19.93 -13.91
C ARG A 38 7.47 -20.02 -15.38
N VAL A 39 6.51 -19.95 -16.28
CA VAL A 39 6.72 -19.85 -17.73
C VAL A 39 6.22 -18.50 -18.20
N SER A 40 7.10 -17.69 -18.80
CA SER A 40 6.74 -16.34 -19.26
C SER A 40 5.82 -16.41 -20.48
N LEU A 41 4.72 -15.66 -20.43
CA LEU A 41 3.81 -15.42 -21.56
C LEU A 41 4.15 -14.12 -22.30
N GLY A 42 4.62 -13.11 -21.58
CA GLY A 42 4.87 -11.77 -22.11
C GLY A 42 4.56 -10.71 -21.08
N LYS A 43 4.08 -9.55 -21.53
CA LYS A 43 3.74 -8.41 -20.68
C LYS A 43 2.31 -7.92 -20.91
N THR A 44 1.73 -7.26 -19.91
CA THR A 44 0.41 -6.64 -20.04
C THR A 44 0.44 -5.31 -20.83
N PRO A 45 -0.56 -5.03 -21.68
CA PRO A 45 -1.66 -5.92 -22.04
C PRO A 45 -1.18 -7.11 -22.88
N TYR A 46 -1.62 -8.31 -22.52
CA TYR A 46 -1.29 -9.55 -23.20
C TYR A 46 -2.53 -10.14 -23.85
N GLU A 47 -2.41 -10.57 -25.11
CA GLU A 47 -3.50 -11.19 -25.87
C GLU A 47 -2.99 -12.47 -26.55
N ALA A 48 -3.75 -13.55 -26.43
CA ALA A 48 -3.47 -14.83 -27.08
C ALA A 48 -4.77 -15.54 -27.46
N ASP A 49 -4.67 -16.55 -28.32
CA ASP A 49 -5.82 -17.41 -28.62
C ASP A 49 -5.95 -18.50 -27.54
N VAL A 50 -7.17 -18.73 -27.07
CA VAL A 50 -7.48 -19.70 -26.00
C VAL A 50 -7.02 -21.11 -26.39
N GLU A 51 -7.12 -21.48 -27.67
CA GLU A 51 -6.68 -22.78 -28.19
C GLU A 51 -5.16 -22.99 -28.06
N THR A 52 -4.37 -21.94 -28.31
CA THR A 52 -2.91 -21.97 -28.10
C THR A 52 -2.59 -22.12 -26.62
N MET A 53 -3.34 -21.45 -25.75
CA MET A 53 -3.18 -21.58 -24.29
C MET A 53 -3.51 -23.00 -23.79
N GLN A 54 -4.57 -23.62 -24.29
CA GLN A 54 -4.92 -25.02 -23.98
C GLN A 54 -3.84 -26.00 -24.43
N THR A 55 -3.35 -25.82 -25.67
CA THR A 55 -2.34 -26.70 -26.26
C THR A 55 -1.02 -26.64 -25.51
N ASN A 56 -0.58 -25.43 -25.14
CA ASN A 56 0.73 -25.22 -24.53
C ASN A 56 0.76 -25.44 -23.01
N TYR A 57 -0.36 -25.16 -22.31
CA TYR A 57 -0.34 -25.04 -20.85
C TYR A 57 -1.37 -25.90 -20.11
N GLY A 58 -2.29 -26.58 -20.81
CA GLY A 58 -3.09 -27.63 -20.20
C GLY A 58 -4.51 -27.70 -20.76
N ALA A 59 -4.83 -28.84 -21.38
CA ALA A 59 -6.17 -29.18 -21.84
C ALA A 59 -7.10 -29.71 -20.71
N ASN A 60 -6.54 -30.05 -19.53
CA ASN A 60 -7.21 -30.84 -18.49
C ASN A 60 -7.12 -30.23 -17.08
N GLY A 61 -7.46 -28.94 -16.92
CA GLY A 61 -7.58 -28.34 -15.59
C GLY A 61 -7.41 -26.81 -15.59
N PRO A 62 -7.66 -26.14 -14.44
CA PRO A 62 -7.37 -24.72 -14.32
C PRO A 62 -5.86 -24.47 -14.39
N ILE A 63 -5.47 -23.44 -15.13
CA ILE A 63 -4.10 -22.92 -15.12
C ILE A 63 -3.97 -21.81 -14.08
N GLN A 64 -2.81 -21.69 -13.46
CA GLN A 64 -2.53 -20.56 -12.58
C GLN A 64 -1.81 -19.48 -13.38
N ILE A 65 -2.42 -18.31 -13.46
CA ILE A 65 -1.84 -17.10 -14.05
C ILE A 65 -1.27 -16.26 -12.92
N GLU A 66 -0.03 -15.81 -13.10
CA GLU A 66 0.61 -14.85 -12.21
C GLU A 66 0.96 -13.59 -13.00
N VAL A 67 0.53 -12.43 -12.52
CA VAL A 67 0.95 -11.12 -13.03
C VAL A 67 1.86 -10.49 -11.99
N PHE A 68 3.05 -10.11 -12.42
CA PHE A 68 4.11 -9.67 -11.54
C PHE A 68 4.75 -8.38 -12.04
N LYS A 69 5.13 -7.52 -11.09
CA LYS A 69 5.97 -6.37 -11.34
C LYS A 69 6.84 -6.12 -10.11
N PRO A 70 8.14 -5.82 -10.25
CA PRO A 70 8.98 -5.48 -9.11
C PRO A 70 8.38 -4.33 -8.28
N GLY A 71 8.32 -4.53 -6.96
CA GLY A 71 7.76 -3.58 -6.01
C GLY A 71 6.25 -3.66 -5.82
N PHE A 72 5.62 -4.68 -6.42
CA PHE A 72 4.22 -5.00 -6.22
C PHE A 72 4.03 -6.46 -5.78
N GLU A 73 3.00 -6.70 -4.97
CA GLU A 73 2.57 -8.06 -4.63
C GLU A 73 2.13 -8.80 -5.91
N PRO A 74 2.62 -10.03 -6.15
CA PRO A 74 2.20 -10.82 -7.30
C PRO A 74 0.70 -11.07 -7.27
N TYR A 75 0.01 -10.76 -8.37
CA TYR A 75 -1.39 -11.11 -8.55
C TYR A 75 -1.47 -12.54 -9.11
N SER A 76 -2.09 -13.46 -8.37
CA SER A 76 -2.26 -14.85 -8.81
C SER A 76 -3.73 -15.23 -8.92
N LEU A 77 -4.11 -15.87 -10.02
CA LEU A 77 -5.48 -16.33 -10.28
C LEU A 77 -5.47 -17.71 -10.93
N SER A 78 -6.31 -18.62 -10.44
CA SER A 78 -6.61 -19.89 -11.11
C SER A 78 -7.72 -19.70 -12.14
N VAL A 79 -7.43 -20.00 -13.40
CA VAL A 79 -8.31 -19.76 -14.54
C VAL A 79 -8.67 -21.10 -15.20
N PRO A 80 -9.95 -21.49 -15.22
CA PRO A 80 -10.39 -22.63 -16.00
C PRO A 80 -10.36 -22.27 -17.48
N ILE A 81 -9.60 -23.02 -18.30
CA ILE A 81 -9.57 -22.76 -19.75
C ILE A 81 -10.72 -23.50 -20.44
N LEU A 82 -11.83 -22.81 -20.67
CA LEU A 82 -12.98 -23.36 -21.38
C LEU A 82 -12.82 -23.17 -22.90
N ALA A 83 -12.94 -24.27 -23.66
CA ALA A 83 -12.89 -24.18 -25.12
C ALA A 83 -14.11 -23.37 -25.61
N LYS A 84 -13.85 -22.21 -26.23
CA LYS A 84 -14.83 -21.31 -26.90
C LYS A 84 -15.43 -20.16 -26.08
N SER A 85 -14.83 -19.77 -24.95
CA SER A 85 -15.20 -18.51 -24.28
C SER A 85 -14.00 -17.58 -24.18
N ASP A 86 -14.24 -16.29 -24.40
CA ASP A 86 -13.24 -15.26 -24.11
C ASP A 86 -12.93 -15.25 -22.60
N ILE A 87 -11.67 -15.04 -22.27
CA ILE A 87 -11.16 -14.96 -20.91
C ILE A 87 -10.50 -13.59 -20.78
N ASP A 88 -11.12 -12.72 -19.99
CA ASP A 88 -10.59 -11.40 -19.67
C ASP A 88 -10.13 -11.35 -18.20
N ILE A 89 -8.83 -11.14 -17.98
CA ILE A 89 -8.23 -10.98 -16.66
C ILE A 89 -7.85 -9.52 -16.46
N SER A 90 -8.30 -8.94 -15.36
CA SER A 90 -7.90 -7.60 -14.92
C SER A 90 -7.17 -7.70 -13.58
N ALA A 91 -5.85 -7.56 -13.61
CA ALA A 91 -4.99 -7.67 -12.43
C ALA A 91 -4.66 -6.29 -11.85
N ASN A 92 -5.21 -5.98 -10.67
CA ASN A 92 -4.85 -4.76 -9.93
C ASN A 92 -3.81 -5.13 -8.88
N LEU A 93 -2.55 -4.78 -9.13
CA LEU A 93 -1.45 -5.13 -8.25
C LEU A 93 -1.36 -4.11 -7.12
N LYS A 94 -1.04 -4.59 -5.92
CA LYS A 94 -0.83 -3.75 -4.74
C LYS A 94 0.65 -3.52 -4.55
N VAL A 95 1.05 -2.32 -4.13
CA VAL A 95 2.44 -2.04 -3.77
C VAL A 95 2.84 -2.97 -2.62
N GLU A 96 4.07 -3.50 -2.66
CA GLU A 96 4.56 -4.34 -1.57
C GLU A 96 4.57 -3.56 -0.24
N LYS A 97 4.12 -4.20 0.83
CA LYS A 97 3.96 -3.57 2.16
C LYS A 97 5.24 -2.92 2.71
N ASN A 98 6.41 -3.49 2.43
CA ASN A 98 7.71 -2.93 2.83
C ASN A 98 8.02 -1.62 2.10
N ILE A 99 7.68 -1.51 0.82
CA ILE A 99 7.83 -0.29 0.02
C ILE A 99 6.81 0.74 0.45
N GLU A 100 5.55 0.34 0.66
CA GLU A 100 4.51 1.22 1.21
C GLU A 100 4.94 1.80 2.57
N LEU A 101 5.47 0.96 3.47
CA LEU A 101 5.99 1.40 4.76
C LEU A 101 7.18 2.37 4.62
N ALA A 102 8.09 2.12 3.68
CA ALA A 102 9.22 3.02 3.42
C ALA A 102 8.74 4.39 2.92
N GLN A 103 7.81 4.41 1.97
CA GLN A 103 7.19 5.64 1.46
C GLN A 103 6.48 6.41 2.56
N ASP A 104 5.70 5.73 3.39
CA ASP A 104 5.02 6.34 4.53
C ASP A 104 5.99 6.95 5.54
N PHE A 105 7.13 6.28 5.78
CA PHE A 105 8.19 6.81 6.62
C PHE A 105 8.83 8.07 6.01
N ASP A 106 9.12 8.08 4.71
CA ASP A 106 9.65 9.25 4.00
C ASP A 106 8.71 10.45 4.10
N PHE A 107 7.41 10.22 3.89
CA PHE A 107 6.38 11.26 4.05
C PHE A 107 6.33 11.79 5.48
N LEU A 108 6.31 10.90 6.48
CA LEU A 108 6.31 11.29 7.90
C LEU A 108 7.54 12.15 8.22
N VAL A 109 8.73 11.72 7.82
CA VAL A 109 9.99 12.43 8.10
C VAL A 109 9.96 13.83 7.47
N GLY A 110 9.59 13.94 6.20
CA GLY A 110 9.43 15.23 5.53
C GLY A 110 8.45 16.14 6.25
N ASP A 111 7.31 15.59 6.67
CA ASP A 111 6.30 16.35 7.38
C ASP A 111 6.75 16.82 8.77
N LEU A 112 7.52 16.01 9.50
CA LEU A 112 8.10 16.39 10.80
C LEU A 112 9.16 17.49 10.65
N PHE A 113 9.93 17.50 9.55
CA PHE A 113 10.86 18.61 9.26
C PHE A 113 10.11 19.94 9.09
N ASP A 114 8.96 19.92 8.43
CA ASP A 114 8.11 21.12 8.32
C ASP A 114 7.58 21.57 9.69
N VAL A 115 7.17 20.64 10.54
CA VAL A 115 6.76 20.97 11.92
C VAL A 115 7.93 21.63 12.67
N LEU A 116 9.15 21.08 12.58
CA LEU A 116 10.34 21.67 13.19
C LEU A 116 10.61 23.09 12.66
N ARG A 117 10.46 23.31 11.36
CA ARG A 117 10.60 24.63 10.74
C ARG A 117 9.58 25.63 11.30
N LEU A 118 8.32 25.23 11.41
CA LEU A 118 7.25 26.05 12.01
C LEU A 118 7.54 26.37 13.47
N MET A 119 7.99 25.39 14.26
CA MET A 119 8.38 25.58 15.66
C MET A 119 9.53 26.59 15.82
N ARG A 120 10.56 26.51 14.95
CA ARG A 120 11.68 27.48 14.94
C ARG A 120 11.19 28.89 14.62
N GLY A 121 10.23 29.02 13.71
CA GLY A 121 9.55 30.27 13.39
C GLY A 121 8.53 30.73 14.46
N LYS A 122 8.39 29.99 15.59
CA LYS A 122 7.38 30.22 16.63
C LYS A 122 5.92 30.15 16.14
N ASN A 123 5.69 29.54 14.98
CA ASN A 123 4.37 29.30 14.41
C ASN A 123 3.73 28.05 15.03
N PHE A 124 3.52 28.10 16.34
CA PHE A 124 3.15 26.93 17.15
C PHE A 124 1.78 26.38 16.80
N ASP A 125 0.80 27.22 16.50
CA ASP A 125 -0.56 26.76 16.20
C ASP A 125 -0.61 26.00 14.86
N LEU A 126 0.11 26.49 13.85
CA LEU A 126 0.27 25.78 12.58
C LEU A 126 1.03 24.46 12.75
N ALA A 127 2.11 24.46 13.54
CA ALA A 127 2.87 23.25 13.85
C ALA A 127 1.99 22.21 14.54
N PHE A 128 1.15 22.64 15.50
CA PHE A 128 0.25 21.76 16.23
C PHE A 128 -0.84 21.17 15.32
N ALA A 129 -1.48 21.99 14.48
CA ALA A 129 -2.48 21.52 13.52
C ALA A 129 -1.90 20.50 12.52
N LYS A 130 -0.63 20.67 12.11
CA LYS A 130 0.06 19.70 11.26
C LYS A 130 0.31 18.38 12.00
N LEU A 131 0.70 18.44 13.27
CA LEU A 131 0.83 17.26 14.13
C LEU A 131 -0.49 16.54 14.40
N GLU A 132 -1.63 17.23 14.41
CA GLU A 132 -2.95 16.58 14.50
C GLU A 132 -3.27 15.75 13.27
N LYS A 133 -2.96 16.27 12.08
CA LYS A 133 -3.10 15.49 10.83
C LYS A 133 -2.18 14.27 10.81
N LEU A 134 -0.93 14.45 11.26
CA LEU A 134 0.03 13.35 11.37
C LEU A 134 -0.41 12.29 12.37
N GLU A 135 -1.00 12.67 13.51
CA GLU A 135 -1.49 11.71 14.51
C GLU A 135 -2.57 10.79 13.93
N VAL A 136 -3.44 11.29 13.06
CA VAL A 136 -4.47 10.48 12.39
C VAL A 136 -3.84 9.47 11.43
N LYS A 137 -2.86 9.89 10.63
CA LYS A 137 -2.21 9.02 9.64
C LYS A 137 -1.21 8.04 10.29
N PHE A 138 -0.53 8.45 11.35
CA PHE A 138 0.60 7.75 11.96
C PHE A 138 0.41 7.58 13.48
N PRO A 139 -0.64 6.86 13.94
CA PRO A 139 -1.05 6.84 15.35
C PRO A 139 -0.03 6.21 16.31
N HIS A 140 0.92 5.43 15.79
CA HIS A 140 1.90 4.69 16.59
C HIS A 140 3.28 5.37 16.66
N PHE A 141 3.41 6.61 16.16
CA PHE A 141 4.68 7.33 16.19
C PHE A 141 4.77 8.28 17.38
N SER A 142 5.55 7.89 18.39
CA SER A 142 5.70 8.65 19.64
C SER A 142 6.24 10.07 19.44
N ILE A 143 7.03 10.31 18.39
CA ILE A 143 7.62 11.62 18.06
C ILE A 143 6.53 12.69 17.84
N ILE A 144 5.35 12.31 17.35
CA ILE A 144 4.25 13.24 17.13
C ILE A 144 3.79 13.84 18.47
N HIS A 145 3.55 12.99 19.47
CA HIS A 145 3.20 13.44 20.81
C HIS A 145 4.36 14.12 21.51
N GLU A 146 5.61 13.69 21.29
CA GLU A 146 6.79 14.39 21.81
C GLU A 146 6.83 15.85 21.33
N MET A 147 6.61 16.09 20.04
CA MET A 147 6.61 17.44 19.47
C MET A 147 5.41 18.28 19.95
N LYS A 148 4.22 17.68 20.11
CA LYS A 148 3.07 18.35 20.76
C LYS A 148 3.40 18.76 22.21
N GLY A 149 4.11 17.89 22.93
CA GLY A 149 4.64 18.16 24.27
C GLY A 149 5.61 19.34 24.29
N SER A 150 6.54 19.37 23.33
CA SER A 150 7.50 20.47 23.15
C SER A 150 6.81 21.80 22.82
N ILE A 151 5.82 21.80 21.93
CA ILE A 151 5.04 22.99 21.60
C ILE A 151 4.30 23.51 22.84
N SER A 152 3.61 22.62 23.57
CA SER A 152 2.89 22.98 24.79
C SER A 152 3.83 23.55 25.85
N TYR A 153 5.03 22.96 25.99
CA TYR A 153 6.08 23.48 26.88
C TYR A 153 6.51 24.90 26.49
N LEU A 154 6.75 25.14 25.20
CA LEU A 154 7.14 26.47 24.68
C LEU A 154 6.04 27.52 24.89
N LYS A 155 4.77 27.09 24.84
CA LYS A 155 3.59 27.92 25.19
C LYS A 155 3.38 28.08 26.70
N LYS A 156 4.24 27.50 27.53
CA LYS A 156 4.13 27.44 29.00
C LYS A 156 2.91 26.69 29.52
N ASP A 157 2.30 25.86 28.69
CA ASP A 157 1.21 24.96 29.07
C ASP A 157 1.79 23.62 29.56
N PHE A 158 2.28 23.64 30.80
CA PHE A 158 2.99 22.51 31.38
C PHE A 158 2.09 21.29 31.65
N LYS A 159 0.78 21.50 31.87
CA LYS A 159 -0.18 20.42 32.08
C LYS A 159 -0.33 19.61 30.78
N ASN A 160 -0.63 20.28 29.67
CA ASN A 160 -0.76 19.60 28.38
C ASN A 160 0.58 19.07 27.89
N SER A 161 1.67 19.80 28.14
CA SER A 161 3.02 19.31 27.83
C SER A 161 3.31 17.96 28.49
N LEU A 162 3.03 17.81 29.78
CA LEU A 162 3.21 16.54 30.50
C LEU A 162 2.31 15.44 29.95
N ALA A 163 1.04 15.74 29.66
CA ALA A 163 0.10 14.77 29.10
C ALA A 163 0.63 14.20 27.76
N PHE A 164 1.14 15.07 26.89
CA PHE A 164 1.72 14.65 25.61
C PHE A 164 3.01 13.84 25.77
N TYR A 165 3.93 14.24 26.65
CA TYR A 165 5.14 13.44 26.90
C TYR A 165 4.83 12.09 27.54
N ARG A 166 3.79 11.99 28.39
CA ARG A 166 3.29 10.70 28.90
C ARG A 166 2.77 9.82 27.77
N LYS A 167 1.97 10.37 26.85
CA LYS A 167 1.46 9.64 25.68
C LYS A 167 2.61 9.18 24.77
N ALA A 168 3.57 10.05 24.47
CA ALA A 168 4.76 9.71 23.69
C ALA A 168 5.55 8.53 24.31
N PHE A 169 5.81 8.60 25.61
CA PHE A 169 6.48 7.52 26.34
C PHE A 169 5.65 6.22 26.41
N GLY A 170 4.33 6.34 26.53
CA GLY A 170 3.41 5.19 26.50
C GLY A 170 3.41 4.47 25.15
N ILE A 171 3.52 5.20 24.04
CA ILE A 171 3.65 4.64 22.69
C ILE A 171 5.02 3.99 22.50
N ASN A 172 6.09 4.65 22.95
CA ASN A 172 7.45 4.13 22.83
C ASN A 172 8.24 4.34 24.13
N PRO A 173 8.34 3.31 24.99
CA PRO A 173 9.12 3.37 26.22
C PRO A 173 10.62 3.61 26.02
N LYS A 174 11.14 3.46 24.79
CA LYS A 174 12.54 3.76 24.44
C LYS A 174 12.74 5.22 24.00
N ASN A 175 11.67 6.03 23.90
CA ASN A 175 11.80 7.45 23.63
C ASN A 175 12.41 8.17 24.86
N ARG A 176 13.72 8.43 24.79
CA ARG A 176 14.49 9.03 25.87
C ARG A 176 14.11 10.47 26.15
N GLU A 177 13.80 11.26 25.11
CA GLU A 177 13.46 12.67 25.28
C GLU A 177 12.09 12.84 25.92
N ALA A 178 11.09 12.05 25.50
CA ALA A 178 9.79 12.00 26.16
C ALA A 178 9.92 11.60 27.64
N TYR A 179 10.73 10.60 27.96
CA TYR A 179 10.97 10.20 29.35
C TYR A 179 11.61 11.33 30.17
N LYS A 180 12.68 11.95 29.67
CA LYS A 180 13.37 13.05 30.36
C LYS A 180 12.41 14.20 30.63
N MET A 181 11.65 14.63 29.63
CA MET A 181 10.72 15.76 29.76
C MET A 181 9.54 15.44 30.67
N LYS A 182 9.00 14.21 30.61
CA LYS A 182 7.98 13.75 31.57
C LYS A 182 8.47 13.90 33.01
N ILE A 183 9.63 13.33 33.33
CA ILE A 183 10.20 13.37 34.69
C ILE A 183 10.52 14.81 35.12
N TYR A 184 11.06 15.62 34.21
CA TYR A 184 11.33 17.03 34.47
C TYR A 184 10.07 17.79 34.86
N LEU A 185 8.99 17.62 34.09
CA LEU A 185 7.72 18.31 34.32
C LEU A 185 7.04 17.83 35.61
N GLU A 186 7.06 16.52 35.87
CA GLU A 186 6.52 15.93 37.10
C GLU A 186 7.20 16.48 38.35
N LYS A 187 8.54 16.61 38.31
CA LYS A 187 9.32 17.13 39.44
C LYS A 187 9.18 18.63 39.60
N LYS A 188 9.35 19.39 38.51
CA LYS A 188 9.42 20.86 38.56
C LYS A 188 8.08 21.51 38.86
N PHE A 189 7.00 20.93 38.33
CA PHE A 189 5.65 21.49 38.45
C PHE A 189 4.75 20.67 39.39
N ASN A 190 5.31 19.63 40.05
CA ASN A 190 4.61 18.76 41.00
C ASN A 190 3.30 18.13 40.46
N VAL A 191 3.20 17.89 39.15
CA VAL A 191 1.97 17.46 38.45
C VAL A 191 1.76 15.93 38.54
N SER A 192 2.22 15.30 39.61
CA SER A 192 2.54 13.86 39.59
C SER A 192 1.47 12.88 40.11
N LYS A 193 0.32 13.27 40.70
CA LYS A 193 -0.47 12.25 41.43
C LYS A 193 -2.00 12.21 41.39
N ASN A 194 -2.70 13.06 40.66
CA ASN A 194 -4.16 12.91 40.56
C ASN A 194 -4.54 12.61 39.11
N GLU A 195 -5.39 11.60 38.91
CA GLU A 195 -6.04 11.14 37.66
C GLU A 195 -5.52 9.83 37.06
N GLY A 196 -5.63 8.74 37.83
CA GLY A 196 -5.48 7.38 37.29
C GLY A 196 -6.06 6.27 38.15
N GLY A 197 -7.04 6.57 39.00
CA GLY A 197 -7.67 5.57 39.87
C GLY A 197 -9.10 5.95 40.21
N LYS A 198 -10.02 5.67 39.28
CA LYS A 198 -11.36 5.13 39.50
C LYS A 198 -11.79 4.46 38.20
#